data_AF-A0A3M6K0V4-F1
#
_entry.id   AF-A0A3M6K0V4-F1
#
_cell.length_a   1.000
_cell.length_b   1.000
_cell.length_c   1.000
_cell.angle_alpha   90.00
_cell.angle_beta   90.00
_cell.angle_gamma   90.00
#
_symmetry.space_group_name_H-M   'P 1'
#
loop_
_entity.id
_entity.type
_entity.pdbx_description
1 polymer ?
#
loop_
_entity_poly.entity_id
_entity_poly.type
_entity_poly.pdbx_seq_one_letter_code
_entity_poly.pdbx_strand_id
1 'polypeptide(L)'
;MPLLLLLIVSPVFGQLSDRTGLLTRLDVNTGGHTFEVVTVSNFEILDHEFNKNEKRLTIFINSGLEDNLGEVTIPQNLLGGNFTFHVNDVESIQKFKSSERISFITLNFTGIGENKIDIIGTDALVGVKEIVEVVPDEITYEESGGGCLIATATFGSELAPQVQQLRELRDDKLLRTDSGKSFMNSFNTIYYSLSPQIADYQRENPVFKELVKLGITPMITTLSLMDYAQTESEILSIGVSLIILNLGMYVGLPAIIILGIKRI
;
A
#
# COMPACT_ATOMS: atom_id res chain seq x y z
N MET A 1 43.99 -17.57 -7.94
CA MET A 1 42.79 -18.24 -8.46
C MET A 1 41.87 -18.52 -7.28
N PRO A 2 40.97 -17.61 -6.89
CA PRO A 2 40.03 -17.88 -5.81
C PRO A 2 38.76 -18.54 -6.40
N LEU A 3 38.36 -19.63 -5.77
CA LEU A 3 37.21 -20.47 -6.11
C LEU A 3 35.94 -19.80 -5.56
N LEU A 4 35.05 -19.36 -6.45
CA LEU A 4 33.74 -18.81 -6.10
C LEU A 4 32.78 -19.97 -5.79
N LEU A 5 32.39 -20.12 -4.53
CA LEU A 5 31.40 -21.11 -4.10
C LEU A 5 29.99 -20.54 -4.37
N LEU A 6 29.36 -20.96 -5.47
CA LEU A 6 27.94 -20.68 -5.73
C LEU A 6 27.08 -21.60 -4.84
N LEU A 7 26.42 -21.03 -3.84
CA LEU A 7 25.32 -21.67 -3.12
C LEU A 7 24.09 -21.67 -4.03
N ILE A 8 23.84 -22.80 -4.70
CA ILE A 8 22.57 -23.06 -5.37
C ILE A 8 21.59 -23.50 -4.29
N VAL A 9 20.66 -22.62 -3.91
CA VAL A 9 19.51 -22.99 -3.08
C VAL A 9 18.45 -23.54 -4.03
N SER A 10 18.37 -24.86 -4.15
CA SER A 10 17.23 -25.50 -4.83
C SER A 10 15.99 -25.37 -3.94
N PRO A 11 14.84 -24.90 -4.45
CA PRO A 11 13.60 -24.90 -3.68
C PRO A 11 13.22 -26.34 -3.32
N VAL A 12 12.97 -26.59 -2.04
CA VAL A 12 12.47 -27.87 -1.53
C VAL A 12 10.94 -27.83 -1.66
N PHE A 13 10.40 -28.52 -2.66
CA PHE A 13 8.96 -28.67 -2.82
C PHE A 13 8.43 -29.74 -1.85
N GLY A 14 7.63 -29.32 -0.88
CA GLY A 14 6.82 -30.22 -0.08
C GLY A 14 5.61 -30.70 -0.91
N GLN A 15 5.32 -31.99 -0.85
CA GLN A 15 4.17 -32.58 -1.53
C GLN A 15 2.87 -32.00 -0.93
N LEU A 16 2.13 -31.21 -1.71
CA LEU A 16 0.88 -30.60 -1.25
C LEU A 16 -0.20 -31.67 -1.04
N SER A 17 -0.90 -31.56 0.09
CA SER A 17 -2.04 -32.40 0.45
C SER A 17 -3.29 -31.91 -0.29
N ASP A 18 -4.11 -32.86 -0.76
CA ASP A 18 -5.36 -32.70 -1.52
C ASP A 18 -6.47 -31.88 -0.80
N ARG A 19 -6.19 -31.37 0.41
CA ARG A 19 -7.13 -30.58 1.24
C ARG A 19 -6.54 -29.30 1.83
N THR A 20 -5.27 -29.01 1.58
CA THR A 20 -4.64 -27.81 2.12
C THR A 20 -4.74 -26.69 1.10
N GLY A 21 -5.56 -25.67 1.40
CA GLY A 21 -5.66 -24.46 0.58
C GLY A 21 -4.43 -23.58 0.78
N LEU A 22 -3.65 -23.37 -0.29
CA LEU A 22 -2.55 -22.44 -0.37
C LEU A 22 -3.11 -21.02 -0.54
N LEU A 23 -2.92 -20.17 0.47
CA LEU A 23 -3.28 -18.75 0.39
C LEU A 23 -2.21 -17.99 -0.39
N THR A 24 -2.58 -17.36 -1.51
CA THR A 24 -1.69 -16.50 -2.29
C THR A 24 -2.33 -15.13 -2.50
N ARG A 25 -1.52 -14.07 -2.46
CA ARG A 25 -1.94 -12.69 -2.73
C ARG A 25 -1.27 -12.23 -4.01
N LEU A 26 -2.06 -11.70 -4.93
CA LEU A 26 -1.63 -11.24 -6.24
C LEU A 26 -1.83 -9.72 -6.30
N ASP A 27 -0.74 -8.98 -6.40
CA ASP A 27 -0.77 -7.52 -6.53
C ASP A 27 -0.95 -7.14 -8.00
N VAL A 28 -2.14 -6.68 -8.37
CA VAL A 28 -2.46 -6.27 -9.74
C VAL A 28 -2.27 -4.76 -9.88
N ASN A 29 -1.23 -4.36 -10.61
CA ASN A 29 -0.91 -2.95 -10.85
C ASN A 29 -1.51 -2.49 -12.18
N THR A 30 -2.50 -1.60 -12.14
CA THR A 30 -3.18 -1.10 -13.35
C THR A 30 -3.82 0.27 -13.12
N GLY A 31 -3.78 1.13 -14.12
CA GLY A 31 -4.34 2.50 -14.02
C GLY A 31 -3.69 3.34 -12.93
N GLY A 32 -2.46 3.03 -12.52
CA GLY A 32 -1.73 3.70 -11.44
C GLY A 32 -2.07 3.22 -10.02
N HIS A 33 -2.92 2.21 -9.89
CA HIS A 33 -3.37 1.65 -8.61
C HIS A 33 -2.91 0.20 -8.45
N THR A 34 -2.69 -0.21 -7.20
CA THR A 34 -2.42 -1.61 -6.82
C THR A 34 -3.68 -2.22 -6.20
N PHE A 35 -4.14 -3.33 -6.76
CA PHE A 35 -5.30 -4.08 -6.27
C PHE A 35 -4.87 -5.46 -5.80
N GLU A 36 -5.21 -5.82 -4.56
CA GLU A 36 -4.94 -7.14 -4.00
C GLU A 36 -6.03 -8.13 -4.45
N VAL A 37 -5.65 -9.16 -5.21
CA VAL A 37 -6.48 -10.33 -5.49
C VAL A 37 -6.01 -11.48 -4.60
N VAL A 38 -6.94 -12.10 -3.89
CA VAL A 38 -6.62 -13.16 -2.92
C VAL A 38 -7.11 -14.50 -3.44
N THR A 39 -6.25 -15.52 -3.41
CA THR A 39 -6.57 -16.87 -3.84
C THR A 39 -6.35 -17.89 -2.72
N VAL A 40 -7.17 -18.93 -2.69
CA VAL A 40 -6.98 -20.11 -1.84
C VAL A 40 -7.18 -21.35 -2.70
N SER A 41 -6.14 -22.15 -2.94
CA SER A 41 -6.20 -23.26 -3.90
C SER A 41 -5.40 -24.50 -3.48
N ASN A 42 -5.74 -25.67 -4.04
CA ASN A 42 -4.92 -26.87 -3.90
C ASN A 42 -3.76 -26.96 -4.92
N PHE A 43 -3.56 -25.91 -5.73
CA PHE A 43 -2.49 -25.75 -6.72
C PHE A 43 -1.64 -24.50 -6.42
N GLU A 44 -0.42 -24.49 -6.96
CA GLU A 44 0.52 -23.37 -6.84
C GLU A 44 0.22 -22.29 -7.89
N ILE A 45 0.34 -21.02 -7.51
CA ILE A 45 0.29 -19.90 -8.45
C ILE A 45 1.72 -19.51 -8.79
N LEU A 46 2.04 -19.53 -10.08
CA LEU A 46 3.36 -19.19 -10.60
C LEU A 46 3.48 -17.69 -10.89
N ASP A 47 2.48 -17.12 -11.54
CA ASP A 47 2.47 -15.71 -11.97
C ASP A 47 1.05 -15.22 -12.29
N HIS A 48 0.89 -13.91 -12.48
CA HIS A 48 -0.36 -13.30 -12.90
C HIS A 48 -0.15 -12.12 -13.85
N GLU A 49 -1.09 -11.95 -14.78
CA GLU A 49 -1.13 -10.82 -15.70
C GLU A 49 -2.51 -10.17 -15.69
N PHE A 50 -2.56 -8.85 -15.86
CA PHE A 50 -3.82 -8.13 -16.00
C PHE A 50 -3.80 -7.25 -17.24
N ASN A 51 -4.75 -7.46 -18.14
CA ASN A 51 -4.97 -6.64 -19.31
C ASN A 51 -6.27 -5.84 -19.13
N LYS A 52 -6.12 -4.54 -18.89
CA LYS A 52 -7.25 -3.62 -18.72
C LYS A 52 -8.17 -3.58 -19.94
N ASN A 53 -7.61 -3.50 -21.14
CA ASN A 53 -8.39 -3.32 -22.38
C ASN A 53 -9.27 -4.53 -22.66
N GLU A 54 -8.73 -5.72 -22.38
CA GLU A 54 -9.46 -6.97 -22.47
C GLU A 54 -10.26 -7.30 -21.22
N LYS A 55 -10.10 -6.53 -20.14
CA LYS A 55 -10.72 -6.76 -18.82
C LYS A 55 -10.43 -8.19 -18.34
N ARG A 56 -9.19 -8.63 -18.53
CA ARG A 56 -8.74 -10.01 -18.33
C ARG A 56 -7.72 -10.06 -17.20
N LEU A 57 -7.98 -10.88 -16.19
CA LEU A 57 -6.98 -11.35 -15.23
C LEU A 57 -6.59 -12.77 -15.63
N THR A 58 -5.31 -12.97 -15.92
CA THR A 58 -4.73 -14.28 -16.24
C THR A 58 -3.90 -14.75 -15.06
N ILE A 59 -4.13 -15.99 -14.62
CA ILE A 59 -3.40 -16.64 -13.52
C ILE A 59 -2.72 -17.88 -14.10
N PHE A 60 -1.39 -17.91 -13.97
CA PHE A 60 -0.58 -19.06 -14.35
C PHE A 60 -0.36 -19.92 -13.11
N ILE A 61 -0.67 -21.21 -13.23
CA ILE A 61 -0.64 -22.13 -12.09
C ILE A 61 0.11 -23.40 -12.44
N ASN A 62 0.57 -24.10 -11.41
CA ASN A 62 1.11 -25.44 -11.52
C ASN A 62 0.36 -26.37 -10.56
N SER A 63 -0.21 -27.45 -11.10
CA SER A 63 -0.91 -28.45 -10.31
C SER A 63 -0.19 -29.79 -10.30
N GLY A 64 -0.07 -30.37 -9.10
CA GLY A 64 0.34 -31.77 -8.92
C GLY A 64 -0.82 -32.77 -8.94
N LEU A 65 -2.07 -32.30 -9.08
CA LEU A 65 -3.29 -33.08 -8.92
C LEU A 65 -4.17 -33.00 -10.17
N GLU A 66 -4.94 -34.06 -10.44
CA GLU A 66 -5.87 -34.06 -11.58
C GLU A 66 -7.08 -33.17 -11.32
N ASP A 67 -7.65 -33.24 -10.11
CA ASP A 67 -8.79 -32.41 -9.69
C ASP A 67 -8.32 -31.15 -8.96
N ASN A 68 -8.67 -29.99 -9.51
CA ASN A 68 -8.22 -28.70 -9.00
C ASN A 68 -9.37 -27.88 -8.45
N LEU A 69 -9.18 -27.36 -7.24
CA LEU A 69 -10.13 -26.51 -6.53
C LEU A 69 -9.43 -25.23 -6.09
N GLY A 70 -10.08 -24.11 -6.38
CA GLY A 70 -9.59 -22.80 -5.97
C GLY A 70 -10.71 -21.83 -5.67
N GLU A 71 -10.41 -20.86 -4.83
CA GLU A 71 -11.24 -19.71 -4.55
C GLU A 71 -10.45 -18.46 -4.93
N VAL A 72 -11.07 -17.52 -5.63
CA VAL A 72 -10.46 -16.25 -6.02
C VAL A 72 -11.37 -15.11 -5.58
N THR A 73 -10.82 -14.18 -4.82
CA THR A 73 -11.50 -12.96 -4.36
C THR A 73 -10.92 -11.76 -5.09
N ILE A 74 -11.74 -11.12 -5.91
CA ILE A 74 -11.36 -9.99 -6.75
C ILE A 74 -12.11 -8.73 -6.29
N PRO A 75 -11.45 -7.59 -6.05
CA PRO A 75 -12.12 -6.32 -5.78
C PRO A 75 -13.00 -5.86 -6.97
N GLN A 76 -14.24 -5.41 -6.71
CA GLN A 76 -15.16 -4.91 -7.76
C GLN A 76 -14.62 -3.68 -8.52
N ASN A 77 -13.76 -2.91 -7.86
CA ASN A 77 -13.09 -1.76 -8.46
C ASN A 77 -11.93 -2.15 -9.37
N LEU A 78 -11.41 -3.39 -9.32
CA LEU A 78 -10.44 -3.90 -10.29
C LEU A 78 -11.14 -4.51 -11.50
N LEU A 79 -11.97 -5.53 -11.25
CA LEU A 79 -12.66 -6.30 -12.27
C LEU A 79 -14.04 -6.73 -11.75
N GLY A 80 -15.08 -6.36 -12.48
CA GLY A 80 -16.46 -6.43 -12.00
C GLY A 80 -17.48 -6.81 -13.06
N GLY A 81 -18.73 -6.83 -12.63
CA GLY A 81 -19.88 -7.21 -13.43
C GLY A 81 -20.01 -8.73 -13.62
N ASN A 82 -20.28 -9.17 -14.85
CA ASN A 82 -20.36 -10.60 -15.17
C ASN A 82 -18.99 -11.15 -15.57
N PHE A 83 -18.80 -12.45 -15.36
CA PHE A 83 -17.53 -13.12 -15.65
C PHE A 83 -17.67 -14.24 -16.68
N THR A 84 -16.70 -14.28 -17.58
CA THR A 84 -16.41 -15.44 -18.45
C THR A 84 -15.06 -16.01 -18.02
N PHE A 85 -14.95 -17.34 -18.00
CA PHE A 85 -13.75 -18.03 -17.52
C PHE A 85 -13.23 -18.95 -18.61
N HIS A 86 -11.92 -18.92 -18.87
CA HIS A 86 -11.27 -19.92 -19.71
C HIS A 86 -10.19 -20.65 -18.92
N VAL A 87 -10.07 -21.96 -19.13
CA VAL A 87 -8.95 -22.77 -18.65
C VAL A 87 -8.24 -23.31 -19.88
N ASN A 88 -6.95 -22.99 -20.04
CA ASN A 88 -6.14 -23.34 -21.20
C ASN A 88 -6.82 -22.96 -22.54
N ASP A 89 -7.34 -21.73 -22.61
CA ASP A 89 -8.04 -21.17 -23.78
C ASP A 89 -9.38 -21.85 -24.13
N VAL A 90 -9.87 -22.75 -23.28
CA VAL A 90 -11.19 -23.38 -23.41
C VAL A 90 -12.16 -22.77 -22.41
N GLU A 91 -13.34 -22.36 -22.89
CA GLU A 91 -14.37 -21.81 -22.01
C GLU A 91 -14.84 -22.81 -20.95
N SER A 92 -14.90 -22.35 -19.71
CA SER A 92 -15.23 -23.15 -18.54
C SER A 92 -16.31 -22.46 -17.71
N ILE A 93 -17.24 -23.25 -17.20
CA ILE A 93 -18.31 -22.74 -16.34
C ILE A 93 -17.80 -22.75 -14.89
N GLN A 94 -17.54 -21.57 -14.34
CA GLN A 94 -17.16 -21.40 -12.94
C GLN A 94 -18.29 -20.71 -12.16
N LYS A 95 -18.36 -20.97 -10.85
CA LYS A 95 -19.36 -20.33 -9.99
C LYS A 95 -18.80 -19.03 -9.44
N PHE A 96 -19.59 -17.98 -9.41
CA PHE A 96 -19.21 -16.73 -8.76
C PHE A 96 -20.37 -16.12 -8.00
N LYS A 97 -20.03 -15.31 -6.99
CA LYS A 97 -20.95 -14.45 -6.25
C LYS A 97 -20.31 -13.08 -6.09
N SER A 98 -21.06 -12.05 -6.43
CA SER A 98 -20.62 -10.65 -6.30
C SER A 98 -21.34 -9.99 -5.13
N SER A 99 -20.59 -9.23 -4.34
CA SER A 99 -21.10 -8.26 -3.36
C SER A 99 -20.81 -6.83 -3.83
N GLU A 100 -21.15 -5.82 -3.03
CA GLU A 100 -20.83 -4.42 -3.34
C GLU A 100 -19.33 -4.14 -3.45
N ARG A 101 -18.47 -4.96 -2.82
CA ARG A 101 -17.02 -4.69 -2.71
C ARG A 101 -16.14 -5.71 -3.43
N ILE A 102 -16.54 -6.97 -3.47
CA ILE A 102 -15.74 -8.07 -4.01
C ILE A 102 -16.57 -9.02 -4.88
N SER A 103 -15.90 -9.69 -5.81
CA SER A 103 -16.35 -10.89 -6.52
C SER A 103 -15.64 -12.09 -5.94
N PHE A 104 -16.40 -13.08 -5.49
CA PHE A 104 -15.88 -14.35 -5.01
C PHE A 104 -16.16 -15.44 -6.05
N ILE A 105 -15.10 -16.04 -6.58
CA ILE A 105 -15.14 -17.02 -7.66
C ILE A 105 -14.66 -18.37 -7.11
N THR A 106 -15.39 -19.44 -7.43
CA THR A 106 -14.99 -20.81 -7.14
C THR A 106 -14.55 -21.46 -8.45
N LEU A 107 -13.28 -21.84 -8.50
CA LEU A 107 -12.63 -22.56 -9.59
C LEU A 107 -12.73 -24.07 -9.35
N ASN A 108 -13.17 -24.79 -10.38
CA ASN A 108 -13.13 -26.23 -10.46
C ASN A 108 -12.79 -26.63 -11.89
N PHE A 109 -11.67 -27.34 -12.08
CA PHE A 109 -11.24 -27.85 -13.38
C PHE A 109 -10.34 -29.08 -13.23
N THR A 110 -10.12 -29.79 -14.33
CA THR A 110 -9.22 -30.95 -14.38
C THR A 110 -7.96 -30.64 -15.18
N GLY A 111 -6.80 -31.09 -14.70
CA GLY A 111 -5.52 -30.91 -15.39
C GLY A 111 -4.29 -30.94 -14.48
N ILE A 112 -3.23 -31.63 -14.92
CA ILE A 112 -1.95 -31.74 -14.20
C ILE A 112 -0.90 -30.87 -14.90
N GLY A 113 0.01 -30.29 -14.11
CA GLY A 113 1.11 -29.46 -14.59
C GLY A 113 0.72 -27.99 -14.72
N GLU A 114 1.37 -27.30 -15.66
CA GLU A 114 1.13 -25.88 -15.93
C GLU A 114 -0.22 -25.68 -16.60
N ASN A 115 -1.04 -24.80 -16.02
CA ASN A 115 -2.33 -24.42 -16.57
C ASN A 115 -2.49 -22.90 -16.53
N LYS A 116 -3.29 -22.38 -17.47
CA LYS A 116 -3.61 -20.95 -17.58
C LYS A 116 -5.09 -20.73 -17.32
N ILE A 117 -5.42 -19.83 -16.40
CA ILE A 117 -6.80 -19.48 -16.07
C ILE A 117 -7.03 -18.02 -16.43
N ASP A 118 -7.96 -17.76 -17.35
CA ASP A 118 -8.40 -16.41 -17.69
C ASP A 118 -9.74 -16.11 -17.03
N ILE A 119 -9.81 -14.98 -16.33
CA ILE A 119 -11.02 -14.43 -15.72
C ILE A 119 -11.31 -13.10 -16.43
N ILE A 120 -12.39 -13.06 -17.20
CA ILE A 120 -12.75 -11.91 -18.02
C ILE A 120 -14.02 -11.27 -17.46
N GLY A 121 -13.93 -10.01 -17.04
CA GLY A 121 -15.05 -9.23 -16.52
C GLY A 121 -15.74 -8.40 -17.60
N THR A 122 -16.98 -7.98 -17.34
CA THR A 122 -17.65 -6.96 -18.20
C THR A 122 -17.13 -5.56 -17.92
N ASP A 123 -16.64 -5.31 -16.72
CA ASP A 123 -16.17 -4.01 -16.27
C ASP A 123 -14.77 -4.12 -15.67
N ALA A 124 -13.93 -3.11 -15.89
CA ALA A 124 -12.61 -2.99 -15.29
C ALA A 124 -12.41 -1.55 -14.80
N LEU A 125 -11.75 -1.38 -13.65
CA LEU A 125 -11.49 -0.08 -13.04
C LEU A 125 -12.76 0.74 -12.71
N VAL A 126 -13.81 0.08 -12.21
CA VAL A 126 -15.08 0.74 -11.87
C VAL A 126 -14.89 1.67 -10.68
N GLY A 127 -15.18 2.96 -10.87
CA GLY A 127 -15.05 3.97 -9.82
C GLY A 127 -13.60 4.37 -9.51
N VAL A 128 -12.64 3.92 -10.32
CA VAL A 128 -11.22 4.26 -10.20
C VAL A 128 -10.89 5.26 -11.29
N LYS A 129 -10.42 6.46 -10.92
CA LYS A 129 -9.88 7.41 -11.90
C LYS A 129 -8.53 6.88 -12.36
N GLU A 130 -8.37 6.80 -13.67
CA GLU A 130 -7.14 6.31 -14.27
C GLU A 130 -6.06 7.39 -14.18
N ILE A 131 -4.94 7.07 -13.55
CA ILE A 131 -3.76 7.94 -13.57
C ILE A 131 -3.08 7.71 -14.92
N VAL A 132 -3.42 8.54 -15.91
CA VAL A 132 -2.72 8.52 -17.20
C VAL A 132 -1.28 8.98 -16.93
N GLU A 133 -0.32 8.13 -17.28
CA GLU A 133 1.11 8.41 -17.16
C GLU A 133 1.49 9.52 -18.16
N VAL A 134 1.31 10.79 -17.75
CA VAL A 134 1.69 11.96 -18.53
C VAL A 134 3.07 12.43 -18.06
N VAL A 135 4.06 12.27 -18.95
CA VAL A 135 5.39 12.89 -18.87
C VAL A 135 5.21 14.43 -18.76
N PRO A 136 5.99 15.11 -17.91
CA PRO A 136 5.48 16.08 -16.96
C PRO A 136 5.39 17.50 -17.54
N ASP A 137 4.25 18.15 -17.31
CA ASP A 137 4.25 19.55 -16.88
C ASP A 137 2.92 19.87 -16.18
N GLU A 138 3.04 20.61 -15.08
CA GLU A 138 1.97 21.09 -14.18
C GLU A 138 1.21 20.03 -13.37
N ILE A 139 1.87 19.70 -12.25
CA ILE A 139 1.31 19.09 -11.05
C ILE A 139 -0.04 19.71 -10.67
N THR A 140 -1.11 18.92 -10.75
CA THR A 140 -2.30 19.11 -9.92
C THR A 140 -2.63 17.77 -9.27
N TYR A 141 -2.09 17.55 -8.07
CA TYR A 141 -2.35 16.37 -7.25
C TYR A 141 -3.78 16.44 -6.71
N GLU A 142 -4.67 15.64 -7.27
CA GLU A 142 -5.96 15.31 -6.65
C GLU A 142 -6.12 13.79 -6.74
N GLU A 143 -5.36 13.05 -5.93
CA GLU A 143 -5.66 11.65 -5.65
C GLU A 143 -5.41 11.27 -4.19
N SER A 144 -6.41 10.61 -3.64
CA SER A 144 -6.62 10.34 -2.23
C SER A 144 -5.66 9.27 -1.70
N GLY A 145 -4.79 9.65 -0.75
CA GLY A 145 -4.07 8.70 0.09
C GLY A 145 -2.56 8.89 0.09
N GLY A 146 -2.10 10.12 0.31
CA GLY A 146 -0.69 10.38 0.53
C GLY A 146 -0.12 9.52 1.67
N GLY A 147 0.96 8.79 1.37
CA GLY A 147 1.70 8.00 2.35
C GLY A 147 2.53 8.86 3.29
N CYS A 148 2.92 8.32 4.45
CA CYS A 148 3.82 8.98 5.40
C CYS A 148 5.29 8.78 5.00
N LEU A 149 5.69 9.24 3.80
CA LEU A 149 6.99 8.96 3.15
C LEU A 149 8.21 9.12 4.07
N ILE A 150 8.34 10.28 4.74
CA ILE A 150 9.46 10.56 5.67
C ILE A 150 9.44 9.58 6.85
N ALA A 151 8.26 9.32 7.44
CA ALA A 151 8.14 8.45 8.59
C ALA A 151 8.41 6.98 8.22
N THR A 152 7.91 6.52 7.06
CA THR A 152 8.20 5.20 6.52
C THR A 152 9.69 5.01 6.26
N ALA A 153 10.36 5.97 5.63
CA ALA A 153 11.81 5.92 5.41
C ALA A 153 12.60 5.91 6.74
N THR A 154 12.08 6.59 7.76
CA THR A 154 12.69 6.66 9.11
C THR A 154 12.54 5.36 9.89
N PHE A 155 11.32 4.82 9.97
CA PHE A 155 10.99 3.67 10.82
C PHE A 155 11.04 2.33 10.07
N GLY A 156 11.24 2.36 8.75
CA GLY A 156 11.54 1.20 7.92
C GLY A 156 10.33 0.41 7.44
N SER A 157 9.12 0.74 7.88
CA SER A 157 7.90 0.09 7.42
C SER A 157 6.72 1.03 7.53
N GLU A 158 5.79 0.92 6.58
CA GLU A 158 4.49 1.55 6.69
C GLU A 158 3.68 0.99 7.86
N LEU A 159 3.92 -0.26 8.26
CA LEU A 159 3.29 -0.91 9.40
C LEU A 159 4.00 -0.61 10.73
N ALA A 160 5.03 0.24 10.73
CA ALA A 160 5.69 0.64 11.96
C ALA A 160 4.70 1.36 12.89
N PRO A 161 4.73 1.10 14.21
CA PRO A 161 3.78 1.69 15.16
C PRO A 161 3.72 3.21 15.09
N GLN A 162 4.87 3.87 14.90
CA GLN A 162 4.97 5.33 14.78
C GLN A 162 4.27 5.86 13.52
N VAL A 163 4.29 5.09 12.43
CA VAL A 163 3.63 5.45 11.17
C VAL A 163 2.13 5.23 11.27
N GLN A 164 1.71 4.14 11.91
CA GLN A 164 0.30 3.85 12.17
C GLN A 164 -0.32 4.90 13.10
N GLN A 165 0.38 5.30 14.16
CA GLN A 165 -0.06 6.37 15.05
C GLN A 165 -0.36 7.68 14.30
N LEU A 166 0.49 8.05 13.33
CA LEU A 166 0.26 9.24 12.50
C LEU A 166 -0.96 9.09 11.59
N ARG A 167 -1.21 7.89 11.07
CA ARG A 167 -2.38 7.60 10.22
C ARG A 167 -3.67 7.63 11.02
N GLU A 168 -3.70 6.96 12.17
CA GLU A 168 -4.84 6.97 13.10
C GLU A 168 -5.15 8.41 13.53
N LEU A 169 -4.15 9.19 13.93
CA LEU A 169 -4.34 10.59 14.27
C LEU A 169 -4.94 11.40 13.11
N ARG A 170 -4.42 11.23 11.90
CA ARG A 170 -4.93 11.90 10.72
C ARG A 170 -6.38 11.52 10.45
N ASP A 171 -6.67 10.22 10.38
CA ASP A 171 -7.93 9.68 9.87
C ASP A 171 -9.06 9.77 10.90
N ASP A 172 -8.74 9.57 12.19
CA ASP A 172 -9.73 9.50 13.26
C ASP A 172 -9.90 10.82 14.02
N LYS A 173 -8.91 11.72 14.00
CA LYS A 173 -9.01 13.03 14.66
C LYS A 173 -9.05 14.18 13.67
N LEU A 174 -8.02 14.35 12.85
CA LEU A 174 -7.89 15.56 12.02
C LEU A 174 -8.95 15.61 10.92
N LEU A 175 -9.11 14.55 10.13
CA LEU A 175 -10.05 14.51 9.00
C LEU A 175 -11.52 14.45 9.43
N ARG A 176 -11.81 14.28 10.73
CA ARG A 176 -13.17 14.36 11.30
C ARG A 176 -13.61 15.79 11.59
N THR A 177 -12.72 16.77 11.50
CA THR A 177 -13.02 18.19 11.74
C THR A 177 -12.77 19.04 10.50
N ASP A 178 -13.46 20.16 10.36
CA ASP A 178 -13.27 21.02 9.19
C ASP A 178 -11.95 21.81 9.28
N SER A 179 -11.60 22.24 10.49
CA SER A 179 -10.29 22.82 10.79
C SER A 179 -9.13 21.85 10.47
N GLY A 180 -9.24 20.58 10.86
CA GLY A 180 -8.23 19.56 10.56
C GLY A 180 -8.12 19.22 9.07
N LYS A 181 -9.23 19.14 8.34
CA LYS A 181 -9.20 18.96 6.87
C LYS A 181 -8.49 20.12 6.17
N SER A 182 -8.79 21.36 6.55
CA SER A 182 -8.16 22.56 5.99
C SER A 182 -6.64 22.59 6.25
N PHE A 183 -6.25 22.25 7.48
CA PHE A 183 -4.84 22.09 7.84
C PHE A 183 -4.17 21.01 6.99
N MET A 184 -4.76 19.80 6.93
CA MET A 184 -4.19 18.69 6.18
C MET A 184 -4.05 18.99 4.68
N ASN A 185 -4.99 19.73 4.08
CA ASN A 185 -4.87 20.15 2.68
C ASN A 185 -3.63 21.04 2.45
N SER A 186 -3.47 22.05 3.30
CA SER A 186 -2.34 22.97 3.24
C SER A 186 -1.01 22.25 3.53
N PHE A 187 -1.01 21.41 4.57
CA PHE A 187 0.14 20.60 4.97
C PHE A 187 0.57 19.64 3.86
N ASN A 188 -0.38 18.92 3.25
CA ASN A 188 -0.11 17.93 2.20
C ASN A 188 0.59 18.54 1.00
N THR A 189 0.20 19.75 0.59
CA THR A 189 0.84 20.47 -0.51
C THR A 189 2.34 20.62 -0.29
N ILE A 190 2.73 21.08 0.90
CA ILE A 190 4.14 21.27 1.25
C ILE A 190 4.81 19.90 1.46
N TYR A 191 4.16 19.03 2.23
CA TYR A 191 4.70 17.74 2.59
C TYR A 191 5.04 16.89 1.36
N TYR A 192 4.12 16.72 0.42
CA TYR A 192 4.35 15.90 -0.78
C TYR A 192 5.28 16.56 -1.80
N SER A 193 5.43 17.89 -1.76
CA SER A 193 6.44 18.57 -2.58
C SER A 193 7.89 18.30 -2.12
N LEU A 194 8.10 18.06 -0.81
CA LEU A 194 9.44 17.94 -0.22
C LEU A 194 9.80 16.51 0.20
N SER A 195 8.81 15.73 0.64
CA SER A 195 9.03 14.42 1.27
C SER A 195 9.66 13.34 0.39
N PRO A 196 9.43 13.27 -0.94
CA PRO A 196 10.09 12.25 -1.77
C PRO A 196 11.61 12.38 -1.73
N GLN A 197 12.13 13.60 -1.96
CA GLN A 197 13.56 13.87 -1.95
C GLN A 197 14.20 13.56 -0.60
N ILE A 198 13.51 13.90 0.50
CA ILE A 198 13.99 13.62 1.85
C ILE A 198 14.00 12.10 2.11
N ALA A 199 12.93 11.40 1.73
CA ALA A 199 12.83 9.95 1.92
C ALA A 199 13.89 9.19 1.12
N ASP A 200 14.17 9.62 -0.10
CA ASP A 200 15.24 9.05 -0.94
C ASP A 200 16.60 9.22 -0.27
N TYR A 201 16.89 10.43 0.21
CA TYR A 201 18.13 10.71 0.91
C TYR A 201 18.28 9.93 2.22
N GLN A 202 17.19 9.65 2.93
CA GLN A 202 17.20 8.75 4.10
C GLN A 202 17.53 7.30 3.76
N ARG A 203 17.13 6.82 2.58
CA ARG A 203 17.44 5.46 2.12
C ARG A 203 18.91 5.31 1.74
N GLU A 204 19.50 6.36 1.19
CA GLU A 204 20.91 6.39 0.78
C GLU A 204 21.88 6.64 1.95
N ASN A 205 21.45 7.40 2.97
CA ASN A 205 22.32 7.83 4.06
C ASN A 205 21.78 7.41 5.45
N PRO A 206 22.33 6.33 6.03
CA PRO A 206 21.93 5.84 7.36
C PRO A 206 22.12 6.86 8.49
N VAL A 207 23.14 7.72 8.40
CA VAL A 207 23.38 8.77 9.41
C VAL A 207 22.29 9.83 9.32
N PHE A 208 21.94 10.25 8.10
CA PHE A 208 20.84 11.20 7.90
C PHE A 208 19.51 10.62 8.38
N LYS A 209 19.23 9.33 8.11
CA LYS A 209 18.06 8.64 8.64
C LYS A 209 17.99 8.71 10.16
N GLU A 210 19.07 8.44 10.88
CA GLU A 210 19.08 8.51 12.35
C GLU A 210 18.94 9.95 12.87
N LEU A 211 19.48 10.95 12.16
CA LEU A 211 19.23 12.37 12.48
C LEU A 211 17.75 12.74 12.31
N VAL A 212 17.13 12.34 11.20
CA VAL A 212 15.69 12.54 10.97
C VAL A 212 14.89 11.82 12.06
N LYS A 213 15.25 10.58 12.41
CA LYS A 213 14.61 9.81 13.49
C LYS A 213 14.68 10.52 14.83
N LEU A 214 15.85 11.02 15.21
CA LEU A 214 16.03 11.79 16.43
C LEU A 214 15.18 13.07 16.40
N GLY A 215 15.10 13.73 15.25
CA GLY A 215 14.29 14.92 15.04
C GLY A 215 12.78 14.67 15.11
N ILE A 216 12.25 13.61 14.48
CA ILE A 216 10.79 13.42 14.39
C ILE A 216 10.20 12.62 15.56
N THR A 217 10.99 11.82 16.28
CA THR A 217 10.47 10.98 17.37
C THR A 217 9.84 11.80 18.51
N PRO A 218 10.47 12.89 19.02
CA PRO A 218 9.85 13.73 20.04
C PRO A 218 8.55 14.37 19.54
N MET A 219 8.53 14.84 18.29
CA MET A 219 7.34 15.41 17.66
C MET A 219 6.18 14.39 17.65
N ILE A 220 6.42 13.18 17.13
CA ILE A 220 5.40 12.10 17.08
C ILE A 220 4.89 11.76 18.48
N THR A 221 5.78 11.75 19.47
CA THR A 221 5.39 11.51 20.86
C THR A 221 4.48 12.62 21.39
N THR A 222 4.79 13.89 21.10
CA THR A 222 3.92 15.00 21.53
C THR A 222 2.56 15.00 20.82
N LEU A 223 2.47 14.46 19.61
CA LEU A 223 1.21 14.37 18.85
C LEU A 223 0.20 13.42 19.49
N SER A 224 0.61 12.46 20.33
CA SER A 224 -0.34 11.62 21.07
C SER A 224 -1.21 12.42 22.04
N LEU A 225 -0.85 13.66 22.38
CA LEU A 225 -1.72 14.53 23.18
C LEU A 225 -3.01 14.90 22.46
N MET A 226 -3.06 14.80 21.13
CA MET A 226 -4.29 15.03 20.36
C MET A 226 -5.37 13.98 20.63
N ASP A 227 -5.01 12.81 21.19
CA ASP A 227 -6.00 11.77 21.54
C ASP A 227 -6.97 12.23 22.63
N TYR A 228 -6.51 13.14 23.50
CA TYR A 228 -7.32 13.73 24.56
C TYR A 228 -8.31 14.79 24.06
N ALA A 229 -8.16 15.28 22.83
CA ALA A 229 -9.09 16.22 22.24
C ALA A 229 -10.38 15.49 21.84
N GLN A 230 -11.53 15.94 22.36
CA GLN A 230 -12.85 15.36 22.09
C GLN A 230 -13.72 16.30 21.24
N THR A 231 -13.47 17.60 21.31
CA THR A 231 -14.22 18.63 20.58
C THR A 231 -13.37 19.29 19.50
N GLU A 232 -14.01 19.92 18.51
CA GLU A 232 -13.29 20.62 17.43
C GLU A 232 -12.43 21.79 17.96
N SER A 233 -12.91 22.52 18.96
CA SER A 233 -12.15 23.60 19.59
C SER A 233 -10.92 23.09 20.35
N GLU A 234 -11.01 21.91 20.98
CA GLU A 234 -9.86 21.24 21.61
C GLU A 234 -8.85 20.76 20.57
N ILE A 235 -9.31 20.15 19.47
CA ILE A 235 -8.43 19.72 18.37
C ILE A 235 -7.65 20.91 17.81
N LEU A 236 -8.33 22.04 17.59
CA LEU A 236 -7.70 23.26 17.11
C LEU A 236 -6.70 23.85 18.12
N SER A 237 -7.12 24.00 19.39
CA SER A 237 -6.27 24.63 20.42
C SER A 237 -5.06 23.77 20.80
N ILE A 238 -5.24 22.45 20.94
CA ILE A 238 -4.15 21.50 21.17
C ILE A 238 -3.25 21.45 19.94
N GLY A 239 -3.80 21.36 18.73
CA GLY A 239 -3.03 21.36 17.49
C GLY A 239 -2.12 22.59 17.35
N VAL A 240 -2.67 23.79 17.55
CA VAL A 240 -1.89 25.04 17.54
C VAL A 240 -0.81 25.04 18.62
N SER A 241 -1.13 24.58 19.83
CA SER A 241 -0.17 24.51 20.94
C SER A 241 1.00 23.57 20.61
N LEU A 242 0.72 22.42 19.98
CA LEU A 242 1.74 21.47 19.53
C LEU A 242 2.61 22.03 18.41
N ILE A 243 2.04 22.78 17.47
CA ILE A 243 2.80 23.49 16.43
C ILE A 243 3.77 24.49 17.07
N ILE A 244 3.28 25.33 18.00
CA ILE A 244 4.10 26.32 18.71
C ILE A 244 5.21 25.63 19.51
N LEU A 245 4.88 24.53 20.21
CA LEU A 245 5.85 23.75 20.98
C LEU A 245 6.98 23.20 20.10
N ASN A 246 6.63 22.58 18.96
CA ASN A 246 7.60 22.03 18.04
C ASN A 246 8.43 23.14 17.38
N LEU A 247 7.83 24.27 17.02
CA LEU A 247 8.57 25.43 16.49
C LEU A 247 9.56 25.99 17.54
N GLY A 248 9.13 26.09 18.79
CA GLY A 248 10.00 26.47 19.91
C GLY A 248 11.18 25.52 20.09
N MET A 249 10.94 24.21 19.98
CA MET A 249 11.97 23.18 20.13
C MET A 249 12.97 23.15 18.98
N TYR A 250 12.50 23.15 17.72
CA TYR A 250 13.38 22.97 16.55
C TYR A 250 13.94 24.26 15.98
N VAL A 251 13.34 25.42 16.28
CA VAL A 251 13.80 26.73 15.79
C VAL A 251 14.19 27.64 16.93
N GLY A 252 13.31 27.81 17.92
CA GLY A 252 13.51 28.75 19.03
C GLY A 252 14.74 28.43 19.87
N LEU A 253 14.84 27.20 20.37
CA LEU A 253 15.93 26.76 21.23
C LEU A 253 17.30 26.81 20.51
N PRO A 254 17.47 26.27 19.29
CA PRO A 254 18.70 26.45 18.53
C PRO A 254 19.07 27.92 18.29
N ALA A 255 18.11 28.78 17.95
CA ALA A 255 18.37 30.20 17.72
C ALA A 255 18.88 30.92 18.99
N ILE A 256 18.28 30.64 20.15
CA ILE A 256 18.72 31.19 21.44
C ILE A 256 20.14 30.72 21.77
N ILE A 257 20.44 29.44 21.56
CA ILE A 257 21.78 28.88 21.78
C ILE A 257 22.81 29.59 20.90
N ILE A 258 22.53 29.75 19.60
CA ILE A 258 23.42 30.44 18.65
C ILE A 258 23.65 31.91 19.05
N LEU A 259 22.60 32.63 19.41
CA LEU A 259 22.70 34.03 19.85
C LEU A 259 23.42 34.17 21.20
N GLY A 260 23.24 33.20 22.10
CA GLY A 260 23.90 33.13 23.40
C GLY A 260 25.40 32.89 23.26
N ILE A 261 25.81 31.96 22.38
CA ILE A 261 27.23 31.71 22.06
C ILE A 261 27.87 32.94 21.43
N LYS A 262 27.16 33.66 20.54
CA LYS A 262 27.69 34.86 19.88
C LYS A 262 27.88 36.05 20.84
N ARG A 263 27.25 36.03 22.01
CA ARG A 263 27.38 37.07 23.05
C ARG A 263 28.51 36.79 24.06
N ILE A 264 29.09 35.59 24.03
CA ILE A 264 30.29 35.19 24.80
C ILE A 264 31.52 35.46 23.94
#